data_AF-A0A3D1SUI6-F1
#
_entry.id   AF-A0A3D1SUI6-F1
#
_cell.length_a   1.000
_cell.length_b   1.000
_cell.length_c   1.000
_cell.angle_alpha   90.00
_cell.angle_beta   90.00
_cell.angle_gamma   90.00
#
_symmetry.space_group_name_H-M   'P 1'
#
loop_
_entity.id
_entity.type
_entity.pdbx_description
1 polymer ?
#
loop_
_entity_poly.entity_id
_entity_poly.type
_entity_poly.pdbx_seq_one_letter_code
_entity_poly.pdbx_strand_id
1 'polypeptide(L)'
;MSLMAGSVSSLLLAGKTKPFIDLSEQQRERYLFSMANSPVGALRQGFQTLKRLASFIYFSVPDAQGANPNWEVLDYQAPAPPPADAPQPITPLTISEDTTLEADVVVIGSGAGGGVVAGELAMAGKSVVVLEKGGYNNEANFTLQEAQATPEL
;
A
#
# COMPACT_ATOMS: atom_id res chain seq x y z
N MET A 1 14.16 23.98 10.32
CA MET A 1 13.18 24.99 10.76
C MET A 1 11.80 24.40 10.49
N SER A 2 11.01 24.08 11.54
CA SER A 2 9.76 23.32 11.38
C SER A 2 8.63 24.21 10.85
N LEU A 3 8.19 23.93 9.62
CA LEU A 3 7.17 24.71 8.90
C LEU A 3 5.80 24.68 9.60
N MET A 4 5.51 23.67 10.42
CA MET A 4 4.25 23.51 11.17
C MET A 4 4.29 24.17 12.57
N ALA A 5 5.48 24.47 13.07
CA ALA A 5 5.66 25.06 14.41
C ALA A 5 5.60 26.61 14.38
N GLY A 6 5.77 27.23 13.21
CA GLY A 6 5.75 28.67 13.04
C GLY A 6 4.34 29.24 12.89
N SER A 7 4.07 30.37 13.54
CA SER A 7 2.84 31.15 13.34
C SER A 7 2.75 31.80 11.94
N VAL A 8 3.88 31.98 11.26
CA VAL A 8 3.97 32.63 9.94
C VAL A 8 3.41 31.76 8.81
N SER A 9 3.70 30.45 8.81
CA SER A 9 3.12 29.52 7.84
C SER A 9 1.62 29.38 8.03
N SER A 10 1.17 29.34 9.28
CA SER A 10 -0.26 29.34 9.66
C SER A 10 -0.97 30.62 9.24
N LEU A 11 -0.27 31.76 9.24
CA LEU A 11 -0.82 33.01 8.73
C LEU A 11 -0.99 32.95 7.21
N LEU A 12 0.00 32.44 6.49
CA LEU A 12 -0.03 32.35 5.03
C LEU A 12 -1.02 31.30 4.50
N LEU A 13 -1.21 30.19 5.22
CA LEU A 13 -1.97 29.03 4.75
C LEU A 13 -3.36 28.90 5.40
N ALA A 14 -3.58 29.51 6.57
CA ALA A 14 -4.86 29.51 7.27
C ALA A 14 -5.35 30.90 7.70
N GLY A 15 -4.59 31.96 7.41
CA GLY A 15 -4.96 33.33 7.78
C GLY A 15 -4.90 33.62 9.28
N LYS A 16 -4.13 32.84 10.07
CA LYS A 16 -4.05 32.95 11.54
C LYS A 16 -2.63 32.89 12.07
N THR A 17 -2.32 33.66 13.11
CA THR A 17 -1.00 33.71 13.76
C THR A 17 -0.80 32.68 14.88
N LYS A 18 -1.63 31.64 14.93
CA LYS A 18 -1.51 30.52 15.87
C LYS A 18 -0.77 29.35 15.21
N PRO A 19 0.00 28.53 15.96
CA PRO A 19 0.60 27.32 15.40
C PRO A 19 -0.49 26.31 15.00
N PHE A 20 -0.16 25.39 14.10
CA PHE A 20 -1.13 24.43 13.52
C PHE A 20 -1.91 23.63 14.59
N ILE A 21 -1.25 23.25 15.69
CA ILE A 21 -1.87 22.47 16.77
C ILE A 21 -2.95 23.26 17.53
N ASP A 22 -2.92 24.59 17.48
CA ASP A 22 -3.88 25.45 18.18
C ASP A 22 -5.00 25.95 17.25
N LEU A 23 -4.98 25.54 15.98
CA LEU A 23 -6.05 25.78 15.03
C LEU A 23 -7.24 24.86 15.29
N SER A 24 -8.45 25.37 15.07
CA SER A 24 -9.67 24.54 15.00
C SER A 24 -9.61 23.54 13.83
N GLU A 25 -10.42 22.48 13.88
CA GLU A 25 -10.50 21.47 12.82
C GLU A 25 -10.69 22.07 11.42
N GLN A 26 -11.71 22.91 11.23
CA GLN A 26 -11.97 23.60 9.96
C GLN A 26 -10.78 24.45 9.48
N GLN A 27 -9.99 25.01 10.40
CA GLN A 27 -8.80 25.79 10.06
C GLN A 27 -7.63 24.90 9.66
N ARG A 28 -7.45 23.75 10.31
CA ARG A 28 -6.45 22.75 9.93
C ARG A 28 -6.76 22.16 8.55
N GLU A 29 -8.03 21.88 8.25
CA GLU A 29 -8.46 21.44 6.92
C GLU A 29 -8.11 22.47 5.84
N ARG A 30 -8.47 23.74 6.05
CA ARG A 30 -8.13 24.83 5.12
C ARG A 30 -6.63 24.98 4.93
N TYR A 31 -5.84 24.84 6.00
CA TYR A 31 -4.39 24.87 5.95
C TYR A 31 -3.84 23.77 5.02
N LEU A 32 -4.26 22.52 5.25
CA LEU A 32 -3.83 21.36 4.46
C LEU A 32 -4.30 21.44 3.01
N PHE A 33 -5.55 21.88 2.79
CA PHE A 33 -6.11 22.09 1.46
C PHE A 33 -5.35 23.17 0.68
N SER A 34 -4.93 24.24 1.36
CA SER A 34 -4.11 25.30 0.79
C SER A 34 -2.70 24.81 0.43
N MET A 35 -2.10 23.94 1.25
CA MET A 35 -0.84 23.29 0.90
C MET A 35 -0.96 22.41 -0.35
N ALA A 36 -2.02 21.59 -0.43
CA ALA A 36 -2.25 20.68 -1.54
C ALA A 36 -2.37 21.39 -2.90
N ASN A 37 -2.97 22.59 -2.91
CA ASN A 37 -3.22 23.40 -4.11
C ASN A 37 -2.25 24.58 -4.27
N SER A 38 -1.19 24.65 -3.46
CA SER A 38 -0.25 25.78 -3.49
C SER A 38 0.51 25.84 -4.82
N PRO A 39 0.82 27.05 -5.35
CA PRO A 39 1.73 27.18 -6.49
C PRO A 39 3.17 26.77 -6.15
N VAL A 40 3.55 26.77 -4.86
CA VAL A 40 4.90 26.39 -4.39
C VAL A 40 5.02 24.86 -4.30
N GLY A 41 5.92 24.27 -5.10
CA GLY A 41 6.10 22.82 -5.18
C GLY A 41 6.42 22.14 -3.84
N ALA A 42 7.26 22.76 -3.01
CA ALA A 42 7.64 22.22 -1.70
C ALA A 42 6.44 22.06 -0.75
N LEU A 43 5.45 22.96 -0.81
CA LEU A 43 4.24 22.87 0.02
C LEU A 43 3.33 21.72 -0.43
N ARG A 44 3.21 21.52 -1.74
CA ARG A 44 2.49 20.35 -2.29
C ARG A 44 3.17 19.05 -1.88
N GLN A 45 4.50 18.97 -1.99
CA GLN A 45 5.27 17.80 -1.55
C GLN A 45 5.06 17.55 -0.05
N GLY A 46 5.12 18.57 0.80
CA GLY A 46 4.85 18.46 2.22
C GLY A 46 3.45 17.90 2.53
N PHE A 47 2.42 18.35 1.81
CA PHE A 47 1.07 17.77 1.91
C PHE A 47 1.04 16.31 1.48
N GLN A 48 1.67 15.94 0.36
CA GLN A 48 1.69 14.55 -0.11
C GLN A 48 2.41 13.62 0.87
N THR A 49 3.52 14.06 1.45
CA THR A 49 4.22 13.30 2.50
C THR A 49 3.33 13.09 3.71
N LEU A 50 2.69 14.16 4.22
CA LEU A 50 1.79 14.07 5.37
C LEU A 50 0.59 13.15 5.07
N LYS A 51 -0.04 13.32 3.90
CA LYS A 51 -1.17 12.49 3.46
C LYS A 51 -0.77 11.01 3.40
N ARG A 52 0.38 10.69 2.79
CA ARG A 52 0.87 9.31 2.68
C ARG A 52 1.14 8.70 4.05
N LEU A 53 1.85 9.40 4.92
CA LEU A 53 2.14 8.91 6.27
C LEU A 53 0.87 8.72 7.10
N ALA A 54 -0.03 9.71 7.08
CA ALA A 54 -1.30 9.63 7.81
C ALA A 54 -2.16 8.47 7.29
N SER A 55 -2.26 8.30 5.97
CA SER A 55 -3.00 7.19 5.37
C SER A 55 -2.35 5.85 5.72
N PHE A 56 -1.02 5.73 5.63
CA PHE A 56 -0.32 4.50 6.01
C PHE A 56 -0.55 4.14 7.47
N ILE A 57 -0.47 5.09 8.40
CA ILE A 57 -0.79 4.82 9.80
C ILE A 57 -2.25 4.39 9.96
N TYR A 58 -3.16 5.09 9.29
CA TYR A 58 -4.59 4.82 9.35
C TYR A 58 -4.95 3.42 8.83
N PHE A 59 -4.29 2.95 7.77
CA PHE A 59 -4.57 1.64 7.15
C PHE A 59 -3.74 0.49 7.71
N SER A 60 -2.52 0.74 8.21
CA SER A 60 -1.53 -0.32 8.42
C SER A 60 -1.13 -0.57 9.86
N VAL A 61 -1.56 0.24 10.83
CA VAL A 61 -1.13 0.09 12.24
C VAL A 61 -2.14 -0.75 13.03
N PRO A 62 -1.80 -2.01 13.38
CA PRO A 62 -2.63 -2.81 14.26
C PRO A 62 -2.49 -2.38 15.73
N ASP A 63 -3.49 -2.70 16.52
CA ASP A 63 -3.45 -2.67 17.98
C ASP A 63 -2.67 -3.88 18.55
N ALA A 64 -2.68 -4.02 19.88
CA ALA A 64 -1.99 -5.12 20.57
C ALA A 64 -2.58 -6.51 20.26
N GLN A 65 -3.78 -6.57 19.68
CA GLN A 65 -4.47 -7.79 19.29
C GLN A 65 -4.27 -8.11 17.80
N GLY A 66 -3.57 -7.25 17.05
CA GLY A 66 -3.34 -7.43 15.62
C GLY A 66 -4.45 -6.87 14.73
N ALA A 67 -5.44 -6.15 15.30
CA ALA A 67 -6.55 -5.56 14.55
C ALA A 67 -6.31 -4.07 14.34
N ASN A 68 -6.64 -3.55 13.16
CA ASN A 68 -6.60 -2.11 12.95
C ASN A 68 -7.87 -1.47 13.56
N PRO A 69 -7.75 -0.49 14.49
CA PRO A 69 -8.90 0.17 15.10
C PRO A 69 -9.80 0.91 14.11
N ASN A 70 -9.30 1.23 12.91
CA ASN A 70 -10.05 1.92 11.87
C ASN A 70 -10.91 0.99 10.99
N TRP A 71 -10.80 -0.34 11.12
CA TRP A 71 -11.57 -1.28 10.29
C TRP A 71 -13.08 -1.10 10.44
N GLU A 72 -13.58 -0.79 11.64
CA GLU A 72 -15.01 -0.52 11.89
C GLU A 72 -15.49 0.70 11.09
N VAL A 73 -14.70 1.79 11.10
CA VAL A 73 -15.03 3.03 10.37
C VAL A 73 -14.97 2.82 8.85
N LEU A 74 -14.12 1.89 8.40
CA LEU A 74 -13.97 1.51 7.00
C LEU A 74 -15.02 0.50 6.51
N ASP A 75 -15.89 0.01 7.41
CA ASP A 75 -16.77 -1.14 7.13
C ASP A 75 -16.00 -2.34 6.56
N TYR A 76 -14.77 -2.53 7.06
CA TYR A 76 -13.89 -3.61 6.62
C TYR A 76 -13.97 -4.80 7.58
N GLN A 77 -14.33 -5.95 7.04
CA GLN A 77 -14.34 -7.22 7.77
C GLN A 77 -13.13 -8.04 7.30
N ALA A 78 -12.20 -8.28 8.22
CA ALA A 78 -11.05 -9.13 7.93
C ALA A 78 -11.53 -10.55 7.59
N PRO A 79 -11.05 -11.15 6.48
CA PRO A 79 -11.41 -12.52 6.14
C PRO A 79 -10.84 -13.49 7.18
N ALA A 80 -11.52 -14.63 7.37
CA ALA A 80 -10.99 -15.69 8.22
C ALA A 80 -9.62 -16.16 7.69
N PRO A 81 -8.64 -16.43 8.56
CA PRO A 81 -7.36 -16.94 8.12
C PRO A 81 -7.56 -18.29 7.40
N PRO A 82 -6.84 -18.51 6.30
CA PRO A 82 -6.91 -19.75 5.55
C PRO A 82 -6.35 -20.93 6.38
N PRO A 83 -6.73 -22.18 6.04
CA PRO A 83 -6.17 -23.36 6.70
C PRO A 83 -4.63 -23.37 6.61
N ALA A 84 -3.97 -23.68 7.72
CA ALA A 84 -2.51 -23.71 7.80
C ALA A 84 -1.87 -24.78 6.88
N ASP A 85 -2.66 -25.76 6.46
CA ASP A 85 -2.28 -26.90 5.61
C ASP A 85 -2.79 -26.77 4.16
N ALA A 86 -3.14 -25.55 3.73
CA ALA A 86 -3.57 -25.31 2.35
C ALA A 86 -2.51 -25.83 1.36
N PRO A 87 -2.89 -26.72 0.42
CA PRO A 87 -1.94 -27.34 -0.48
C PRO A 87 -1.30 -26.30 -1.39
N GLN A 88 -0.04 -26.54 -1.71
CA GLN A 88 0.77 -25.72 -2.60
C GLN A 88 0.97 -26.48 -3.92
N PRO A 89 0.04 -26.34 -4.89
CA PRO A 89 0.01 -27.22 -6.07
C PRO A 89 1.11 -26.92 -7.10
N ILE A 90 1.73 -25.74 -7.03
CA ILE A 90 2.75 -25.30 -7.98
C ILE A 90 4.12 -25.45 -7.33
N THR A 91 5.03 -26.14 -8.01
CA THR A 91 6.46 -26.15 -7.68
C THR A 91 7.18 -25.17 -8.60
N PRO A 92 7.63 -24.00 -8.12
CA PRO A 92 8.33 -23.04 -8.97
C PRO A 92 9.67 -23.60 -9.46
N LEU A 93 10.00 -23.32 -10.72
CA LEU A 93 11.32 -23.58 -11.27
C LEU A 93 12.26 -22.44 -10.87
N THR A 94 13.32 -22.75 -10.14
CA THR A 94 14.40 -21.78 -9.85
C THR A 94 15.39 -21.74 -11.00
N ILE A 95 15.59 -20.57 -11.60
CA ILE A 95 16.56 -20.33 -12.66
C ILE A 95 17.88 -19.86 -12.04
N SER A 96 18.92 -20.69 -12.08
CA SER A 96 20.26 -20.38 -11.53
C SER A 96 21.31 -20.04 -12.58
N GLU A 97 21.00 -20.26 -13.85
CA GLU A 97 21.86 -20.02 -15.00
C GLU A 97 21.03 -19.64 -16.22
N ASP A 98 21.69 -19.17 -17.29
CA ASP A 98 21.03 -18.79 -18.53
C ASP A 98 20.22 -19.97 -19.08
N THR A 99 18.90 -19.84 -19.08
CA THR A 99 17.96 -20.91 -19.42
C THR A 99 17.01 -20.42 -20.51
N THR A 100 16.78 -21.26 -21.52
CA THR A 100 15.77 -21.02 -22.55
C THR A 100 14.55 -21.89 -22.29
N LEU A 101 13.37 -21.28 -22.18
CA LEU A 101 12.09 -21.96 -22.01
C LEU A 101 11.18 -21.60 -23.19
N GLU A 102 10.46 -22.59 -23.72
CA GLU A 102 9.45 -22.37 -24.76
C GLU A 102 8.05 -22.36 -24.14
N ALA A 103 7.23 -21.40 -24.54
CA ALA A 103 5.85 -21.25 -24.11
C ALA A 103 5.07 -20.48 -25.18
N ASP A 104 3.76 -20.67 -25.21
CA ASP A 104 2.86 -19.84 -26.02
C ASP A 104 2.78 -18.41 -25.48
N VAL A 105 2.84 -18.26 -24.14
CA VAL A 105 2.72 -16.96 -23.46
C VAL A 105 3.65 -16.87 -22.24
N VAL A 106 4.25 -15.69 -22.05
CA VAL A 106 4.98 -15.32 -20.83
C VAL A 106 4.22 -14.21 -20.10
N VAL A 107 3.89 -14.44 -18.83
CA VAL A 107 3.28 -13.46 -17.94
C VAL A 107 4.33 -12.96 -16.95
N ILE A 108 4.53 -11.65 -16.88
CA ILE A 108 5.50 -11.03 -15.95
C ILE A 108 4.76 -10.52 -14.72
N GLY A 109 5.03 -11.13 -13.57
CA GLY A 109 4.40 -10.89 -12.27
C GLY A 109 3.21 -11.84 -12.00
N SER A 110 3.16 -12.44 -10.80
CA SER A 110 2.08 -13.35 -10.37
C SER A 110 1.03 -12.67 -9.48
N GLY A 111 1.04 -11.34 -9.41
CA GLY A 111 0.05 -10.56 -8.65
C GLY A 111 -1.38 -10.69 -9.19
N ALA A 112 -2.30 -9.90 -8.62
CA ALA A 112 -3.75 -10.01 -8.85
C ALA A 112 -4.18 -10.08 -10.34
N GLY A 113 -3.48 -9.38 -11.24
CA GLY A 113 -3.74 -9.46 -12.67
C GLY A 113 -3.05 -10.64 -13.36
N GLY A 114 -1.77 -10.87 -13.06
CA GLY A 114 -0.95 -11.86 -13.74
C GLY A 114 -1.40 -13.30 -13.46
N GLY A 115 -1.75 -13.61 -12.21
CA GLY A 115 -2.28 -14.92 -11.84
C GLY A 115 -3.58 -15.27 -12.57
N VAL A 116 -4.49 -14.31 -12.70
CA VAL A 116 -5.76 -14.48 -13.43
C VAL A 116 -5.49 -14.74 -14.91
N VAL A 117 -4.67 -13.91 -15.55
CA VAL A 117 -4.31 -14.08 -16.97
C VAL A 117 -3.66 -15.44 -17.22
N ALA A 118 -2.73 -15.84 -16.36
CA ALA A 118 -2.05 -17.13 -16.47
C ALA A 118 -3.05 -18.30 -16.37
N GLY A 119 -3.98 -18.25 -15.40
CA GLY A 119 -5.00 -19.26 -15.20
C GLY A 119 -5.94 -19.39 -16.41
N GLU A 120 -6.46 -18.26 -16.90
CA GLU A 120 -7.36 -18.25 -18.08
C GLU A 120 -6.68 -18.81 -19.33
N LEU A 121 -5.42 -18.43 -19.59
CA LEU A 121 -4.68 -18.93 -20.75
C LEU A 121 -4.33 -20.42 -20.61
N ALA A 122 -3.96 -20.87 -19.42
CA ALA A 122 -3.70 -22.29 -19.15
C ALA A 122 -4.98 -23.13 -19.34
N MET A 123 -6.14 -22.65 -18.86
CA MET A 123 -7.44 -23.30 -19.09
C MET A 123 -7.83 -23.34 -20.58
N ALA A 124 -7.39 -22.34 -21.36
CA ALA A 124 -7.54 -22.34 -22.81
C ALA A 124 -6.54 -23.26 -23.55
N GLY A 125 -5.73 -24.04 -22.82
CA GLY A 125 -4.79 -25.02 -23.37
C GLY A 125 -3.46 -24.44 -23.84
N LYS A 126 -3.11 -23.21 -23.41
CA LYS A 126 -1.81 -22.61 -23.69
C LYS A 126 -0.74 -23.08 -22.71
N SER A 127 0.47 -23.26 -23.22
CA SER A 127 1.68 -23.34 -22.39
C SER A 127 2.04 -21.94 -21.90
N VAL A 128 2.02 -21.75 -20.57
CA VAL A 128 2.22 -20.43 -19.94
C VAL A 128 3.41 -20.48 -18.98
N VAL A 129 4.32 -19.54 -19.13
CA VAL A 129 5.38 -19.27 -18.15
C VAL A 129 5.03 -18.01 -17.37
N VAL A 130 5.06 -18.10 -16.03
CA VAL A 130 4.90 -16.94 -15.15
C VAL A 130 6.25 -16.61 -14.52
N LEU A 131 6.72 -15.37 -14.72
CA LEU A 131 7.96 -14.88 -14.14
C LEU A 131 7.65 -13.97 -12.95
N GLU A 132 8.04 -14.39 -11.75
CA GLU A 132 7.84 -13.62 -10.51
C GLU A 132 9.19 -13.35 -9.82
N LYS A 133 9.36 -12.14 -9.28
CA LYS A 133 10.55 -11.74 -8.52
C LYS A 133 10.52 -12.32 -7.09
N GLY A 134 9.33 -12.41 -6.50
CA GLY A 134 9.10 -12.92 -5.15
C GLY A 134 9.14 -14.46 -5.06
N GLY A 135 9.07 -14.95 -3.83
CA GLY A 135 8.89 -16.38 -3.55
C GLY A 135 7.45 -16.84 -3.77
N TYR A 136 7.24 -18.15 -3.82
CA TYR A 136 5.90 -18.73 -3.86
C TYR A 136 5.26 -18.70 -2.47
N ASN A 137 4.20 -17.91 -2.34
CA ASN A 137 3.41 -17.74 -1.13
C ASN A 137 1.96 -18.08 -1.44
N ASN A 138 1.30 -18.82 -0.56
CA ASN A 138 -0.14 -19.02 -0.62
C ASN A 138 -0.84 -18.22 0.50
N GLU A 139 -2.16 -18.36 0.58
CA GLU A 139 -3.00 -17.63 1.53
C GLU A 139 -2.48 -17.79 2.97
N ALA A 140 -2.01 -18.99 3.35
CA ALA A 140 -1.51 -19.28 4.69
C ALA A 140 -0.22 -18.54 5.05
N ASN A 141 0.50 -17.99 4.07
CA ASN A 141 1.69 -17.18 4.29
C ASN A 141 1.38 -15.69 4.50
N PHE A 142 0.14 -15.25 4.22
CA PHE A 142 -0.24 -13.85 4.38
C PHE A 142 -0.85 -13.58 5.75
N THR A 143 -0.26 -12.62 6.47
CA THR A 143 -0.74 -12.20 7.81
C THR A 143 -1.91 -11.21 7.75
N LEU A 144 -2.27 -10.76 6.55
CA LEU A 144 -3.26 -9.70 6.31
C LEU A 144 -2.92 -8.38 7.03
N GLN A 145 -1.64 -8.18 7.36
CA GLN A 145 -1.14 -6.94 7.96
C GLN A 145 -0.38 -6.14 6.92
N GLU A 146 -0.92 -4.98 6.55
CA GLU A 146 -0.40 -4.12 5.49
C GLU A 146 1.02 -3.62 5.77
N ALA A 147 1.35 -3.36 7.05
CA ALA A 147 2.69 -2.96 7.46
C ALA A 147 3.74 -4.05 7.16
N GLN A 148 3.37 -5.33 7.29
CA GLN A 148 4.27 -6.44 6.97
C GLN A 148 4.36 -6.69 5.46
N ALA A 149 3.25 -6.46 4.74
CA ALA A 149 3.20 -6.60 3.28
C ALA A 149 4.01 -5.51 2.54
N THR A 150 4.40 -4.43 3.23
CA THR A 150 5.10 -3.29 2.63
C THR A 150 6.45 -3.01 3.32
N PRO A 151 7.43 -3.94 3.25
CA PRO A 151 8.68 -3.82 4.00
C PRO A 151 9.64 -2.74 3.48
N GLU A 152 9.40 -2.19 2.28
CA GLU A 152 10.26 -1.19 1.62
C GLU A 152 9.76 0.27 1.77
N LEU A 153 8.73 0.53 2.57
CA LEU A 153 8.30 1.88 2.97
C LEU A 153 8.84 2.26 4.36
#